data_AF-A0A4P5YPF5-F1
#
_entry.id   AF-A0A4P5YPF5-F1
#
_cell.length_a   1.000
_cell.length_b   1.000
_cell.length_c   1.000
_cell.angle_alpha   90.00
_cell.angle_beta   90.00
_cell.angle_gamma   90.00
#
_symmetry.space_group_name_H-M   'P 1'
#
loop_
_entity.id
_entity.type
_entity.pdbx_description
1 polymer ?
#
loop_
_entity_poly.entity_id
_entity_poly.type
_entity_poly.pdbx_seq_one_letter_code
_entity_poly.pdbx_strand_id
1 'polypeptide(L)'
;MPAAPVPDSAGPRAVGVLAPLLGFADRLGERANPLAVRLVRQRLRSRWFVGTFLILLSLATVAVIAAASLPVTAQTTGRLYGWSALMDITVGRAVLLAVLAVWILASWLAQPIAVGRAVAEERRPDTWDLVALTGLSSRRLAAGVLIAAAVEQVVIAAAMAPFLVLVVLLRGTDPLFAMLLAVLIPLGGVVMSAGQIAQAASIRQKFLNRAATSQVILQALAVFIFAFPGWVALRWTPWDRSVAASFAGGQPSAWIVLAIILYVAFAGILMSWATVSASLSPHGSDRSTLPRTCDWITASCLVLIDLGACYFTRYGGFLSFSPVLIAAIAAKQGLSGSSAPAFLSPRQAKDGEAAPRWGRWWRWIAGPGAVAGRVGFLVMAAVAIGLALLSGPRVPLLEPTWLAIALTAGYLAVADLVVRPNLRLTTPNAQMIQIGTVIALIVLAGTVSFTALALSNDRSANAIVHALNPLLLFTHRMGSDMSNPHPWIDLWGSFGLTTLALQAGLWRQLPVLRPEPQDP
;
A
#
# COMPACT_ATOMS: atom_id res chain seq x y z
N MET A 1 -8.75 65.04 19.77
CA MET A 1 -9.31 63.75 20.20
C MET A 1 -8.15 62.78 20.43
N PRO A 2 -7.91 62.31 21.66
CA PRO A 2 -6.82 61.38 21.95
C PRO A 2 -7.19 59.97 21.46
N ALA A 3 -6.20 59.29 20.88
CA ALA A 3 -6.33 57.96 20.30
C ALA A 3 -6.75 56.91 21.35
N ALA A 4 -7.75 56.11 21.01
CA ALA A 4 -8.21 55.01 21.85
C ALA A 4 -7.09 53.98 22.06
N PRO A 5 -6.88 53.49 23.30
CA PRO A 5 -5.87 52.49 23.60
C PRO A 5 -6.22 51.16 22.90
N VAL A 6 -5.24 50.61 22.19
CA VAL A 6 -5.32 49.29 21.56
C VAL A 6 -5.33 48.23 22.69
N PRO A 7 -6.29 47.29 22.72
CA PRO A 7 -6.35 46.30 23.79
C PRO A 7 -5.28 45.21 23.61
N ASP A 8 -4.27 45.22 24.49
CA ASP A 8 -3.24 44.18 24.68
C ASP A 8 -3.79 42.90 25.35
N SER A 9 -4.89 42.32 24.86
CA SER A 9 -5.58 41.22 25.54
C SER A 9 -5.29 39.81 24.99
N ALA A 10 -4.30 39.62 24.12
CA ALA A 10 -3.81 38.28 23.80
C ALA A 10 -2.76 37.85 24.84
N GLY A 11 -3.22 37.25 25.95
CA GLY A 11 -2.39 36.96 27.12
C GLY A 11 -1.09 36.19 26.82
N PRO A 12 0.03 36.52 27.48
CA PRO A 12 1.38 35.98 27.21
C PRO A 12 1.56 34.47 27.46
N ARG A 13 0.56 33.79 28.01
CA ARG A 13 0.62 32.35 28.31
C ARG A 13 0.40 31.45 27.10
N ALA A 14 -0.45 31.85 26.14
CA ALA A 14 -0.69 31.03 24.93
C ALA A 14 0.54 31.04 24.00
N VAL A 15 1.26 32.16 23.95
CA VAL A 15 2.50 32.31 23.16
C VAL A 15 3.62 31.43 23.73
N GLY A 16 3.70 31.26 25.06
CA GLY A 16 4.72 30.43 25.70
C GLY A 16 4.65 28.94 25.33
N VAL A 17 3.45 28.38 25.18
CA VAL A 17 3.25 26.96 24.78
C VAL A 17 3.53 26.76 23.28
N LEU A 18 3.24 27.76 22.45
CA LEU A 18 3.44 27.68 21.00
C LEU A 18 4.85 28.05 20.55
N ALA A 19 5.60 28.84 21.31
CA ALA A 19 6.98 29.24 21.00
C ALA A 19 7.94 28.08 20.65
N PRO A 20 7.99 26.96 21.41
CA PRO A 20 8.85 25.84 21.03
C PRO A 20 8.37 25.13 19.76
N LEU A 21 7.06 25.09 19.51
CA LEU A 21 6.50 24.51 18.28
C LEU A 21 6.81 25.36 17.06
N LEU A 22 6.71 26.69 17.19
CA LEU A 22 7.09 27.64 16.15
C LEU A 22 8.59 27.57 15.86
N GLY A 23 9.43 27.55 16.90
CA GLY A 23 10.88 27.39 16.71
C GLY A 23 11.28 26.04 16.10
N PHE A 24 10.54 24.97 16.38
CA PHE A 24 10.72 23.69 15.70
C PHE A 24 10.26 23.75 14.24
N ALA A 25 9.13 24.40 13.96
CA ALA A 25 8.63 24.61 12.61
C ALA A 25 9.60 25.46 11.76
N ASP A 26 10.21 26.50 12.33
CA ASP A 26 11.20 27.34 11.66
C ASP A 26 12.47 26.54 11.34
N ARG A 27 13.00 25.76 12.28
CA ARG A 27 14.14 24.86 12.03
C ARG A 27 13.82 23.79 10.99
N LEU A 28 12.59 23.27 11.01
CA LEU A 28 12.13 22.35 9.98
C LEU A 28 11.99 23.05 8.63
N GLY A 29 11.57 24.31 8.59
CA GLY A 29 11.46 25.15 7.39
C GLY A 29 12.81 25.47 6.77
N GLU A 30 13.81 25.83 7.58
CA GLU A 30 15.19 26.07 7.15
C GLU A 30 15.84 24.81 6.58
N ARG A 31 15.50 23.63 7.12
CA ARG A 31 15.99 22.34 6.63
C ARG A 31 15.06 21.69 5.60
N ALA A 32 13.89 22.27 5.37
CA ALA A 32 12.92 21.71 4.44
C ALA A 32 13.49 21.80 3.04
N ASN A 33 13.29 20.74 2.27
CA ASN A 33 13.60 20.78 0.86
C ASN A 33 12.82 21.94 0.23
N PRO A 34 13.47 22.96 -0.38
CA PRO A 34 12.77 24.10 -0.96
C PRO A 34 11.74 23.69 -2.02
N LEU A 35 11.97 22.53 -2.65
CA LEU A 35 11.01 21.90 -3.53
C LEU A 35 9.71 21.49 -2.82
N ALA A 36 9.81 20.90 -1.62
CA ALA A 36 8.64 20.51 -0.85
C ALA A 36 7.76 21.73 -0.53
N VAL A 37 8.38 22.83 -0.10
CA VAL A 37 7.67 24.09 0.21
C VAL A 37 6.95 24.63 -1.03
N ARG A 38 7.63 24.64 -2.19
CA ARG A 38 7.03 25.04 -3.46
C ARG A 38 5.82 24.18 -3.80
N LEU A 39 5.97 22.86 -3.72
CA LEU A 39 4.92 21.89 -4.05
C LEU A 39 3.74 21.98 -3.11
N VAL A 40 3.95 22.12 -1.80
CA VAL A 40 2.89 22.32 -0.81
C VAL A 40 2.09 23.58 -1.15
N ARG A 41 2.75 24.72 -1.37
CA ARG A 41 2.09 25.98 -1.73
C ARG A 41 1.27 25.85 -3.03
N GLN A 42 1.83 25.20 -4.04
CA GLN A 42 1.16 24.99 -5.32
C GLN A 42 -0.07 24.08 -5.16
N ARG A 43 0.03 23.00 -4.38
CA ARG A 43 -1.07 22.05 -4.16
C ARG A 43 -2.20 22.65 -3.35
N LEU A 44 -1.90 23.35 -2.25
CA LEU A 44 -2.91 24.01 -1.43
C LEU A 44 -3.68 25.10 -2.19
N ARG A 45 -3.06 25.73 -3.19
CA ARG A 45 -3.73 26.71 -4.07
C ARG A 45 -4.48 26.06 -5.24
N SER A 46 -4.33 24.75 -5.47
CA SER A 46 -4.95 24.08 -6.60
C SER A 46 -6.47 24.01 -6.42
N ARG A 47 -7.22 24.26 -7.50
CA ARG A 47 -8.69 24.13 -7.51
C ARG A 47 -9.14 22.70 -7.15
N TRP A 48 -8.34 21.70 -7.53
CA TRP A 48 -8.56 20.30 -7.19
C TRP A 48 -8.52 20.05 -5.69
N PHE A 49 -7.48 20.54 -5.00
CA PHE A 49 -7.38 20.42 -3.54
C PHE A 49 -8.56 21.08 -2.85
N VAL A 50 -8.87 22.34 -3.20
CA VAL A 50 -10.00 23.08 -2.62
C VAL A 50 -11.32 22.34 -2.86
N GLY A 51 -11.55 21.81 -4.07
CA GLY A 51 -12.73 21.04 -4.41
C GLY A 51 -12.86 19.76 -3.57
N THR A 52 -11.81 18.93 -3.51
CA THR A 52 -11.80 17.71 -2.69
C THR A 52 -11.98 18.02 -1.21
N PHE A 53 -11.36 19.09 -0.71
CA PHE A 53 -11.46 19.53 0.67
C PHE A 53 -12.89 19.97 1.04
N LEU A 54 -13.54 20.78 0.19
CA LEU A 54 -14.93 21.20 0.40
C LEU A 54 -15.91 20.04 0.30
N ILE A 55 -15.72 19.12 -0.65
CA ILE A 55 -16.55 17.91 -0.79
C ILE A 55 -16.38 17.00 0.42
N LEU A 56 -15.15 16.83 0.91
CA LEU A 56 -14.86 16.06 2.12
C LEU A 56 -15.62 16.65 3.33
N LEU A 57 -15.52 17.97 3.55
CA LEU A 57 -16.21 18.63 4.66
C LEU A 57 -17.73 18.57 4.54
N SER A 58 -18.26 18.77 3.32
CA SER A 58 -19.71 18.70 3.10
C SER A 58 -20.24 17.29 3.30
N LEU A 59 -19.55 16.28 2.77
CA LEU A 59 -19.95 14.89 2.91
C LEU A 59 -19.82 14.40 4.36
N ALA A 60 -18.79 14.84 5.10
CA ALA A 60 -18.66 14.58 6.53
C ALA A 60 -19.81 15.22 7.33
N THR A 61 -20.20 16.46 6.98
CA THR A 61 -21.33 17.15 7.62
C THR A 61 -22.65 16.46 7.32
N VAL A 62 -22.91 16.10 6.07
CA VAL A 62 -24.11 15.35 5.65
C VAL A 62 -24.16 13.99 6.34
N ALA A 63 -23.03 13.29 6.42
CA ALA A 63 -22.91 12.02 7.14
C ALA A 63 -23.28 12.15 8.62
N VAL A 64 -22.81 13.20 9.29
CA VAL A 64 -23.18 13.50 10.69
C VAL A 64 -24.67 13.76 10.82
N ILE A 65 -25.24 14.61 9.96
CA ILE A 65 -26.68 14.95 9.98
C ILE A 65 -27.52 13.71 9.72
N ALA A 66 -27.19 12.93 8.69
CA ALA A 66 -27.91 11.72 8.33
C ALA A 66 -27.87 10.69 9.48
N ALA A 67 -26.70 10.49 10.09
CA ALA A 67 -26.57 9.58 11.23
C ALA A 67 -27.32 10.08 12.47
N ALA A 68 -27.37 11.40 12.71
CA ALA A 68 -28.15 12.00 13.79
C ALA A 68 -29.67 11.93 13.55
N SER A 69 -30.11 11.91 12.28
CA SER A 69 -31.53 11.81 11.92
C SER A 69 -32.11 10.40 11.93
N LEU A 70 -31.26 9.36 12.06
CA LEU A 70 -31.74 7.98 12.14
C LEU A 70 -32.61 7.82 13.40
N PRO A 71 -33.90 7.48 13.26
CA PRO A 71 -34.80 7.39 14.41
C PRO A 71 -34.29 6.30 15.35
N VAL A 72 -34.05 6.67 16.61
CA VAL A 72 -33.59 5.79 17.70
C VAL A 72 -34.74 4.89 18.19
N THR A 73 -35.55 4.36 17.27
CA THR A 73 -36.81 3.66 17.57
C THR A 73 -36.68 2.13 17.61
N ALA A 74 -35.48 1.58 17.82
CA ALA A 74 -35.27 0.13 17.79
C ALA A 74 -34.89 -0.51 19.15
N GLN A 75 -35.22 0.09 20.29
CA GLN A 75 -35.16 -0.63 21.58
C GLN A 75 -36.45 -1.41 21.91
N THR A 76 -37.50 -1.25 21.13
CA THR A 76 -38.80 -1.93 21.30
C THR A 76 -39.34 -2.11 19.89
N THR A 77 -39.34 -3.26 19.23
CA THR A 77 -40.16 -4.42 19.56
C THR A 77 -39.80 -5.55 18.57
N GLY A 78 -39.58 -6.77 19.06
CA GLY A 78 -39.84 -8.01 18.31
C GLY A 78 -38.97 -8.33 17.08
N ARG A 79 -37.85 -9.03 17.30
CA ARG A 79 -37.42 -10.33 16.68
C ARG A 79 -37.84 -10.71 15.24
N LEU A 80 -38.11 -9.77 14.34
CA LEU A 80 -38.43 -10.03 12.94
C LEU A 80 -37.16 -9.89 12.07
N TYR A 81 -36.67 -11.07 11.66
CA TYR A 81 -35.84 -11.39 10.50
C TYR A 81 -34.74 -10.40 10.05
N GLY A 82 -33.49 -10.77 10.35
CA GLY A 82 -32.29 -10.62 9.49
C GLY A 82 -31.68 -9.23 9.32
N TRP A 83 -32.48 -8.17 9.19
CA TRP A 83 -32.01 -6.81 8.91
C TRP A 83 -32.13 -5.84 10.10
N SER A 84 -32.95 -6.18 11.09
CA SER A 84 -33.06 -5.41 12.34
C SER A 84 -31.85 -5.59 13.26
N ALA A 85 -31.22 -6.77 13.25
CA ALA A 85 -29.94 -7.01 13.94
C ALA A 85 -28.76 -6.23 13.32
N LEU A 86 -28.87 -5.80 12.06
CA LEU A 86 -27.89 -4.90 11.42
C LEU A 86 -27.96 -3.45 11.94
N MET A 87 -29.00 -3.11 12.74
CA MET A 87 -29.33 -1.75 13.18
C MET A 87 -29.07 -1.48 14.68
N ASP A 88 -28.48 -2.41 15.44
CA ASP A 88 -28.00 -2.18 16.82
C ASP A 88 -26.71 -1.33 16.86
N ILE A 89 -26.57 -0.38 15.94
CA ILE A 89 -25.44 0.54 15.87
C ILE A 89 -25.85 1.80 16.65
N THR A 90 -25.10 2.13 17.70
CA THR A 90 -25.28 3.41 18.40
C THR A 90 -25.08 4.57 17.42
N VAL A 91 -25.85 5.64 17.57
CA VAL A 91 -25.76 6.83 16.70
C VAL A 91 -24.31 7.30 16.54
N GLY A 92 -23.54 7.35 17.63
CA GLY A 92 -22.12 7.71 17.59
C GLY A 92 -21.26 6.80 16.71
N ARG A 93 -21.54 5.49 16.67
CA ARG A 93 -20.79 4.53 15.83
C ARG A 93 -21.20 4.64 14.36
N ALA A 94 -22.47 4.93 14.08
CA ALA A 94 -22.90 5.23 12.71
C ALA A 94 -22.20 6.50 12.18
N VAL A 95 -22.11 7.55 12.99
CA VAL A 95 -21.36 8.77 12.67
C VAL A 95 -19.88 8.45 12.44
N LEU A 96 -19.25 7.65 13.32
CA LEU A 96 -17.85 7.23 13.18
C LEU A 96 -17.60 6.58 11.81
N LEU A 97 -18.38 5.55 11.47
CA LEU A 97 -18.19 4.78 10.24
C LEU A 97 -18.35 5.64 8.99
N ALA A 98 -19.29 6.59 9.02
CA ALA A 98 -19.52 7.50 7.92
C ALA A 98 -18.37 8.52 7.78
N VAL A 99 -17.93 9.14 8.88
CA VAL A 99 -16.76 10.05 8.89
C VAL A 99 -15.50 9.31 8.41
N LEU A 100 -15.28 8.08 8.88
CA LEU A 100 -14.15 7.26 8.46
C LEU A 100 -14.17 6.90 6.98
N ALA A 101 -15.34 6.52 6.44
CA ALA A 101 -15.47 6.19 5.02
C ALA A 101 -15.10 7.39 4.14
N VAL A 102 -15.60 8.58 4.50
CA VAL A 102 -15.33 9.84 3.80
C VAL A 102 -13.87 10.23 3.90
N TRP A 103 -13.27 10.10 5.09
CA TRP A 103 -11.86 10.40 5.30
C TRP A 103 -10.91 9.44 4.58
N ILE A 104 -11.19 8.13 4.59
CA ILE A 104 -10.43 7.13 3.84
C ILE A 104 -10.54 7.40 2.34
N LEU A 105 -11.73 7.73 1.82
CA LEU A 105 -11.91 8.05 0.41
C LEU A 105 -11.05 9.25 -0.01
N ALA A 106 -11.05 10.33 0.77
CA ALA A 106 -10.21 11.48 0.46
C ALA A 106 -8.72 11.16 0.58
N SER A 107 -8.32 10.48 1.66
CA SER A 107 -6.92 10.26 2.00
C SER A 107 -6.26 9.17 1.16
N TRP A 108 -6.96 8.07 0.87
CA TRP A 108 -6.38 6.89 0.25
C TRP A 108 -6.72 6.78 -1.24
N LEU A 109 -7.74 7.49 -1.73
CA LEU A 109 -8.10 7.50 -3.15
C LEU A 109 -7.85 8.86 -3.79
N ALA A 110 -8.55 9.92 -3.33
CA ALA A 110 -8.52 11.21 -4.02
C ALA A 110 -7.11 11.86 -4.00
N GLN A 111 -6.49 11.91 -2.83
CA GLN A 111 -5.19 12.56 -2.65
C GLN A 111 -4.07 11.87 -3.45
N PRO A 112 -3.86 10.54 -3.36
CA PRO A 112 -2.86 9.86 -4.18
C PRO A 112 -3.04 10.07 -5.69
N ILE A 113 -4.27 10.04 -6.20
CA ILE A 113 -4.54 10.31 -7.63
C ILE A 113 -4.05 11.71 -8.01
N ALA A 114 -4.36 12.72 -7.20
CA ALA A 114 -3.91 14.09 -7.43
C ALA A 114 -2.37 14.20 -7.42
N VAL A 115 -1.72 13.56 -6.44
CA VAL A 115 -0.27 13.51 -6.33
C VAL A 115 0.36 12.81 -7.54
N GLY A 116 -0.18 11.68 -7.97
CA GLY A 116 0.30 10.94 -9.14
C GLY A 116 0.19 11.75 -10.43
N ARG A 117 -0.92 12.46 -10.63
CA ARG A 117 -1.10 13.38 -11.78
C ARG A 117 -0.08 14.51 -11.77
N ALA A 118 0.15 15.13 -10.62
CA ALA A 118 1.14 16.20 -10.50
C ALA A 118 2.56 15.71 -10.89
N VAL A 119 2.94 14.50 -10.46
CA VAL A 119 4.24 13.91 -10.82
C VAL A 119 4.32 13.54 -12.30
N ALA A 120 3.24 13.05 -12.87
CA ALA A 120 3.15 12.77 -14.30
C ALA A 120 3.29 14.06 -15.14
N GLU A 121 2.74 15.18 -14.66
CA GLU A 121 2.88 16.50 -15.28
C GLU A 121 4.31 17.04 -15.17
N GLU A 122 4.96 16.92 -14.01
CA GLU A 122 6.38 17.32 -13.84
C GLU A 122 7.33 16.51 -14.74
N ARG A 123 6.93 15.31 -15.14
CA ARG A 123 7.69 14.45 -16.04
C ARG A 123 7.59 14.81 -17.51
N ARG A 124 6.80 15.82 -17.91
CA ARG A 124 6.73 16.25 -19.31
C ARG A 124 8.11 16.65 -19.84
N PRO A 125 8.45 16.37 -21.12
CA PRO A 125 9.82 16.50 -21.63
C PRO A 125 10.36 17.91 -21.38
N ASP A 126 9.54 18.90 -21.71
CA ASP A 126 9.85 20.32 -21.58
C ASP A 126 10.19 20.73 -20.15
N THR A 127 9.56 20.11 -19.15
CA THR A 127 9.78 20.42 -17.73
C THR A 127 10.93 19.59 -17.14
N TRP A 128 11.09 18.36 -17.61
CA TRP A 128 12.12 17.46 -17.10
C TRP A 128 13.53 17.95 -17.44
N ASP A 129 13.74 18.51 -18.62
CA ASP A 129 15.04 19.06 -19.03
C ASP A 129 15.45 20.25 -18.14
N LEU A 130 14.49 21.12 -17.80
CA LEU A 130 14.69 22.20 -16.83
C LEU A 130 15.08 21.67 -15.45
N VAL A 131 14.40 20.62 -14.95
CA VAL A 131 14.73 20.01 -13.66
C VAL A 131 16.12 19.35 -13.69
N ALA A 132 16.47 18.69 -14.80
CA ALA A 132 17.77 18.07 -14.98
C ALA A 132 18.92 19.10 -14.95
N LEU A 133 18.69 20.30 -15.50
CA LEU A 133 19.66 21.40 -15.48
C LEU A 133 19.91 21.98 -14.08
N THR A 134 18.97 21.85 -13.14
CA THR A 134 19.16 22.37 -11.77
C THR A 134 20.15 21.57 -10.92
N GLY A 135 20.63 20.41 -11.38
CA GLY A 135 21.54 19.54 -10.62
C GLY A 135 20.92 18.89 -9.38
N LEU A 136 19.60 18.99 -9.19
CA LEU A 136 18.90 18.34 -8.09
C LEU A 136 18.95 16.82 -8.24
N SER A 137 19.49 16.14 -7.24
CA SER A 137 19.47 14.66 -7.21
C SER A 137 18.03 14.12 -7.23
N SER A 138 17.78 13.06 -8.00
CA SER A 138 16.46 12.40 -8.09
C SER A 138 15.89 11.99 -6.71
N ARG A 139 16.77 11.70 -5.75
CA ARG A 139 16.40 11.36 -4.36
C ARG A 139 15.78 12.53 -3.61
N ARG A 140 16.36 13.73 -3.76
CA ARG A 140 15.84 14.98 -3.17
C ARG A 140 14.51 15.34 -3.81
N LEU A 141 14.39 15.18 -5.14
CA LEU A 141 13.12 15.37 -5.84
C LEU A 141 12.03 14.43 -5.30
N ALA A 142 12.29 13.12 -5.23
CA ALA A 142 11.37 12.13 -4.67
C ALA A 142 10.96 12.46 -3.22
N ALA A 143 11.91 12.81 -2.37
CA ALA A 143 11.64 13.19 -0.98
C ALA A 143 10.78 14.46 -0.90
N GLY A 144 11.02 15.46 -1.75
CA GLY A 144 10.24 16.70 -1.76
C GLY A 144 8.76 16.47 -2.08
N VAL A 145 8.48 15.61 -3.07
CA VAL A 145 7.11 15.24 -3.45
C VAL A 145 6.42 14.43 -2.34
N LEU A 146 7.12 13.51 -1.70
CA LEU A 146 6.59 12.70 -0.59
C LEU A 146 6.29 13.54 0.64
N ILE A 147 7.20 14.45 1.01
CA ILE A 147 6.98 15.40 2.12
C ILE A 147 5.78 16.28 1.82
N ALA A 148 5.64 16.78 0.59
CA ALA A 148 4.47 17.57 0.21
C ALA A 148 3.16 16.78 0.34
N ALA A 149 3.15 15.50 -0.05
CA ALA A 149 2.00 14.61 0.14
C ALA A 149 1.71 14.35 1.63
N ALA A 150 2.73 14.21 2.47
CA ALA A 150 2.57 14.03 3.91
C ALA A 150 1.99 15.27 4.59
N VAL A 151 2.45 16.47 4.22
CA VAL A 151 1.90 17.73 4.74
C VAL A 151 0.43 17.88 4.35
N GLU A 152 0.06 17.53 3.12
CA GLU A 152 -1.33 17.54 2.66
C GLU A 152 -2.21 16.59 3.48
N GLN A 153 -1.72 15.40 3.83
CA GLN A 153 -2.42 14.45 4.70
C GLN A 153 -2.62 14.99 6.12
N VAL A 154 -1.63 15.70 6.66
CA VAL A 154 -1.76 16.37 7.97
C VAL A 154 -2.82 17.46 7.92
N VAL A 155 -2.92 18.24 6.84
CA VAL A 155 -3.96 19.26 6.66
C VAL A 155 -5.35 18.63 6.58
N ILE A 156 -5.50 17.53 5.82
CA ILE A 156 -6.76 16.77 5.76
C ILE A 156 -7.13 16.22 7.14
N ALA A 157 -6.17 15.65 7.87
CA ALA A 157 -6.39 15.12 9.22
C ALA A 157 -6.82 16.22 10.21
N ALA A 158 -6.19 17.39 10.15
CA ALA A 158 -6.55 18.54 10.98
C ALA A 158 -7.99 19.02 10.69
N ALA A 159 -8.42 18.99 9.43
CA ALA A 159 -9.80 19.31 9.07
C ALA A 159 -10.83 18.26 9.52
N MET A 160 -10.41 17.00 9.65
CA MET A 160 -11.27 15.91 10.14
C MET A 160 -11.32 15.81 11.67
N ALA A 161 -10.37 16.42 12.38
CA ALA A 161 -10.30 16.44 13.85
C ALA A 161 -11.61 16.85 14.55
N PRO A 162 -12.32 17.95 14.19
CA PRO A 162 -13.57 18.31 14.87
C PRO A 162 -14.67 17.25 14.73
N PHE A 163 -14.73 16.52 13.61
CA PHE A 163 -15.67 15.42 13.43
C PHE A 163 -15.32 14.21 14.29
N LEU A 164 -14.03 13.90 14.46
CA LEU A 164 -13.59 12.87 15.40
C LEU A 164 -13.92 13.23 16.85
N VAL A 165 -13.74 14.49 17.25
CA VAL A 165 -14.12 14.95 18.59
C VAL A 165 -15.62 14.78 18.81
N LEU A 166 -16.45 15.13 17.82
CA LEU A 166 -17.89 14.90 17.87
C LEU A 166 -18.24 13.42 18.05
N VAL A 167 -17.56 12.52 17.34
CA VAL A 167 -17.76 11.07 17.49
C VAL A 167 -17.45 10.59 18.91
N VAL A 168 -16.37 11.10 19.52
CA VAL A 168 -16.02 10.78 20.92
C VAL A 168 -17.09 11.30 21.87
N LEU A 169 -17.60 12.52 21.67
CA LEU A 169 -18.67 13.12 22.49
C LEU A 169 -19.98 12.33 22.40
N LEU A 170 -20.31 11.81 21.21
CA LEU A 170 -21.47 10.93 21.00
C LEU A 170 -21.27 9.51 21.55
N ARG A 171 -20.18 9.26 22.30
CA ARG A 171 -19.76 7.94 22.80
C ARG A 171 -19.69 6.91 21.68
N GLY A 172 -19.33 7.35 20.47
CA GLY A 172 -19.15 6.50 19.31
C GLY A 172 -17.87 5.67 19.37
N THR A 173 -16.86 6.15 20.10
CA THR A 173 -15.60 5.44 20.31
C THR A 173 -14.81 5.99 21.50
N ASP A 174 -13.78 5.26 21.93
CA ASP A 174 -12.83 5.69 22.95
C ASP A 174 -11.89 6.81 22.41
N PRO A 175 -11.59 7.86 23.20
CA PRO A 175 -10.64 8.91 22.81
C PRO A 175 -9.28 8.39 22.32
N LEU A 176 -8.75 7.33 22.96
CA LEU A 176 -7.48 6.72 22.56
C LEU A 176 -7.57 6.10 21.17
N PHE A 177 -8.69 5.43 20.88
CA PHE A 177 -8.94 4.84 19.57
C PHE A 177 -9.13 5.92 18.49
N ALA A 178 -9.84 7.01 18.80
CA ALA A 178 -9.95 8.16 17.90
C ALA A 178 -8.59 8.78 17.59
N MET A 179 -7.71 8.92 18.58
CA MET A 179 -6.34 9.41 18.40
C MET A 179 -5.52 8.46 17.51
N LEU A 180 -5.67 7.15 17.70
CA LEU A 180 -5.01 6.14 16.87
C LEU A 180 -5.45 6.26 15.40
N LEU A 181 -6.75 6.38 15.15
CA LEU A 181 -7.31 6.59 13.80
C LEU A 181 -6.78 7.88 13.18
N ALA A 182 -6.65 8.95 13.99
CA ALA A 182 -6.13 10.23 13.53
C ALA A 182 -4.68 10.18 13.05
N VAL A 183 -3.91 9.19 13.48
CA VAL A 183 -2.54 8.95 13.01
C VAL A 183 -2.52 7.93 11.86
N LEU A 184 -3.24 6.82 12.01
CA LEU A 184 -3.16 5.70 11.07
C LEU A 184 -3.77 6.01 9.70
N ILE A 185 -4.87 6.76 9.64
CA ILE A 185 -5.53 7.10 8.37
C ILE A 185 -4.66 7.99 7.49
N PRO A 186 -4.14 9.15 7.97
CA PRO A 186 -3.26 9.97 7.15
C PRO A 186 -1.96 9.23 6.81
N LEU A 187 -1.41 8.41 7.73
CA LEU A 187 -0.26 7.57 7.43
C LEU A 187 -0.53 6.60 6.27
N GLY A 188 -1.68 5.92 6.27
CA GLY A 188 -2.12 5.08 5.15
C GLY A 188 -2.27 5.89 3.85
N GLY A 189 -2.77 7.12 3.93
CA GLY A 189 -2.84 8.04 2.81
C GLY A 189 -1.47 8.40 2.24
N VAL A 190 -0.46 8.62 3.10
CA VAL A 190 0.93 8.82 2.67
C VAL A 190 1.49 7.59 1.97
N VAL A 191 1.25 6.39 2.49
CA VAL A 191 1.68 5.13 1.85
C VAL A 191 1.07 4.98 0.47
N MET A 192 -0.24 5.21 0.33
CA MET A 192 -0.94 5.15 -0.95
C MET A 192 -0.44 6.21 -1.93
N SER A 193 -0.18 7.43 -1.45
CA SER A 193 0.44 8.50 -2.23
C SER A 193 1.84 8.12 -2.71
N ALA A 194 2.66 7.55 -1.83
CA ALA A 194 4.00 7.10 -2.17
C ALA A 194 3.98 6.04 -3.27
N GLY A 195 3.09 5.06 -3.14
CA GLY A 195 2.87 4.04 -4.17
C GLY A 195 2.44 4.66 -5.50
N GLN A 196 1.52 5.61 -5.48
CA GLN A 196 1.04 6.29 -6.68
C GLN A 196 2.12 7.16 -7.35
N ILE A 197 2.98 7.83 -6.58
CA ILE A 197 4.17 8.54 -7.09
C ILE A 197 5.12 7.54 -7.75
N ALA A 198 5.38 6.39 -7.12
CA ALA A 198 6.25 5.35 -7.68
C ALA A 198 5.71 4.79 -9.01
N GLN A 199 4.40 4.59 -9.09
CA GLN A 199 3.75 4.15 -10.32
C GLN A 199 3.78 5.24 -11.40
N ALA A 200 3.42 6.49 -11.08
CA ALA A 200 3.46 7.61 -12.00
C ALA A 200 4.89 7.85 -12.54
N ALA A 201 5.90 7.69 -11.68
CA ALA A 201 7.30 7.75 -12.07
C ALA A 201 7.73 6.54 -12.92
N SER A 202 6.97 5.46 -13.01
CA SER A 202 7.35 4.28 -13.79
C SER A 202 6.66 4.23 -15.17
N ILE A 203 5.57 4.97 -15.37
CA ILE A 203 4.82 5.01 -16.64
C ILE A 203 5.52 5.90 -17.67
N ARG A 204 5.58 5.43 -18.93
CA ARG A 204 6.01 6.24 -20.09
C ARG A 204 4.89 7.19 -20.53
N GLN A 205 5.28 8.40 -20.91
CA GLN A 205 4.37 9.49 -21.31
C GLN A 205 3.30 9.09 -22.35
N LYS A 206 3.68 8.29 -23.36
CA LYS A 206 2.78 7.88 -24.45
C LYS A 206 1.52 7.12 -23.96
N PHE A 207 1.58 6.51 -22.78
CA PHE A 207 0.46 5.76 -22.21
C PHE A 207 -0.23 6.48 -21.05
N LEU A 208 0.15 7.72 -20.72
CA LEU A 208 -0.33 8.42 -19.53
C LEU A 208 -1.84 8.46 -19.40
N ASN A 209 -2.58 8.72 -20.50
CA ASN A 209 -4.03 8.84 -20.41
C ASN A 209 -4.72 7.48 -20.20
N ARG A 210 -4.26 6.41 -20.85
CA ARG A 210 -4.82 5.06 -20.67
C ARG A 210 -4.37 4.44 -19.33
N ALA A 211 -3.12 4.67 -18.96
CA ALA A 211 -2.56 4.21 -17.70
C ALA A 211 -3.14 4.96 -16.49
N ALA A 212 -3.48 6.25 -16.64
CA ALA A 212 -4.13 7.00 -15.57
C ALA A 212 -5.48 6.38 -15.19
N THR A 213 -6.27 5.94 -16.17
CA THR A 213 -7.56 5.28 -15.90
C THR A 213 -7.38 3.93 -15.21
N SER A 214 -6.45 3.09 -15.69
CA SER A 214 -6.17 1.81 -15.04
C SER A 214 -5.60 1.99 -13.63
N GLN A 215 -4.79 3.02 -13.40
CA GLN A 215 -4.26 3.36 -12.07
C GLN A 215 -5.36 3.73 -11.09
N VAL A 216 -6.34 4.54 -11.51
CA VAL A 216 -7.48 4.91 -10.65
C VAL A 216 -8.25 3.66 -10.23
N ILE A 217 -8.50 2.74 -11.18
CA ILE A 217 -9.19 1.48 -10.90
C ILE A 217 -8.39 0.62 -9.92
N LEU A 218 -7.09 0.47 -10.15
CA LEU A 218 -6.21 -0.32 -9.27
C LEU A 218 -6.12 0.26 -7.87
N GLN A 219 -6.06 1.58 -7.75
CA GLN A 219 -6.05 2.25 -6.47
C GLN A 219 -7.39 2.13 -5.76
N ALA A 220 -8.51 2.31 -6.46
CA ALA A 220 -9.84 2.09 -5.90
C ALA A 220 -10.01 0.65 -5.41
N LEU A 221 -9.50 -0.32 -6.19
CA LEU A 221 -9.49 -1.73 -5.80
C LEU A 221 -8.63 -1.98 -4.56
N ALA A 222 -7.43 -1.39 -4.49
CA ALA A 222 -6.56 -1.49 -3.31
C ALA A 222 -7.25 -0.87 -2.08
N VAL A 223 -7.84 0.32 -2.21
CA VAL A 223 -8.59 0.95 -1.11
C VAL A 223 -9.75 0.07 -0.69
N PHE A 224 -10.52 -0.49 -1.63
CA PHE A 224 -11.61 -1.40 -1.32
C PHE A 224 -11.09 -2.62 -0.54
N ILE A 225 -10.05 -3.27 -1.03
CA ILE A 225 -9.42 -4.43 -0.40
C ILE A 225 -8.92 -4.13 1.02
N PHE A 226 -8.29 -2.97 1.25
CA PHE A 226 -7.68 -2.67 2.56
C PHE A 226 -8.69 -2.05 3.54
N ALA A 227 -9.58 -1.20 3.04
CA ALA A 227 -10.55 -0.51 3.88
C ALA A 227 -11.74 -1.41 4.21
N PHE A 228 -12.21 -2.26 3.29
CA PHE A 228 -13.41 -3.07 3.49
C PHE A 228 -13.31 -4.03 4.68
N PRO A 229 -12.22 -4.83 4.86
CA PRO A 229 -12.07 -5.69 6.03
C PRO A 229 -12.03 -4.88 7.33
N GLY A 230 -11.34 -3.73 7.33
CA GLY A 230 -11.33 -2.82 8.46
C GLY A 230 -12.72 -2.30 8.79
N TRP A 231 -13.50 -1.95 7.77
CA TRP A 231 -14.87 -1.46 7.91
C TRP A 231 -15.82 -2.55 8.43
N VAL A 232 -15.69 -3.78 7.91
CA VAL A 232 -16.41 -4.97 8.38
C VAL A 232 -16.03 -5.25 9.85
N ALA A 233 -14.74 -5.30 10.18
CA ALA A 233 -14.28 -5.53 11.55
C ALA A 233 -14.83 -4.47 12.52
N LEU A 234 -14.73 -3.19 12.14
CA LEU A 234 -15.28 -2.05 12.89
C LEU A 234 -16.80 -2.06 12.99
N ARG A 235 -17.52 -2.86 12.20
CA ARG A 235 -18.97 -3.02 12.32
C ARG A 235 -19.34 -4.17 13.25
N TRP A 236 -18.74 -5.33 13.06
CA TRP A 236 -19.17 -6.58 13.68
C TRP A 236 -18.56 -6.85 15.05
N THR A 237 -17.36 -6.33 15.30
CA THR A 237 -16.66 -6.59 16.56
C THR A 237 -16.63 -5.32 17.41
N PRO A 238 -16.79 -5.37 18.74
CA PRO A 238 -16.54 -4.24 19.64
C PRO A 238 -15.03 -3.94 19.75
N TRP A 239 -14.39 -3.83 18.59
CA TRP A 239 -12.94 -3.73 18.40
C TRP A 239 -12.38 -2.45 19.01
N ASP A 240 -13.15 -1.37 18.98
CA ASP A 240 -12.77 -0.08 19.57
C ASP A 240 -12.53 -0.21 21.07
N ARG A 241 -13.44 -0.89 21.80
CA ARG A 241 -13.30 -1.10 23.25
C ARG A 241 -12.22 -2.11 23.57
N SER A 242 -12.11 -3.20 22.82
CA SER A 242 -11.08 -4.20 23.08
C SER A 242 -9.68 -3.65 22.80
N VAL A 243 -9.49 -2.91 21.71
CA VAL A 243 -8.20 -2.28 21.40
C VAL A 243 -7.83 -1.20 22.41
N ALA A 244 -8.76 -0.30 22.74
CA ALA A 244 -8.49 0.72 23.75
C ALA A 244 -8.16 0.10 25.11
N ALA A 245 -8.91 -0.93 25.52
CA ALA A 245 -8.62 -1.68 26.75
C ALA A 245 -7.27 -2.43 26.68
N SER A 246 -6.89 -2.99 25.54
CA SER A 246 -5.58 -3.63 25.37
C SER A 246 -4.44 -2.63 25.50
N PHE A 247 -4.56 -1.43 24.92
CA PHE A 247 -3.55 -0.39 25.06
C PHE A 247 -3.51 0.19 26.48
N ALA A 248 -4.67 0.52 27.07
CA ALA A 248 -4.78 1.05 28.42
C ALA A 248 -4.31 0.04 29.48
N GLY A 249 -4.59 -1.25 29.26
CA GLY A 249 -4.10 -2.36 30.09
C GLY A 249 -2.64 -2.72 29.85
N GLY A 250 -1.92 -1.99 28.97
CA GLY A 250 -0.51 -2.24 28.70
C GLY A 250 -0.23 -3.60 28.07
N GLN A 251 -1.19 -4.20 27.36
CA GLN A 251 -1.01 -5.51 26.74
C GLN A 251 0.08 -5.44 25.66
N PRO A 252 1.17 -6.23 25.76
CA PRO A 252 2.27 -6.18 24.79
C PRO A 252 1.84 -6.46 23.35
N SER A 253 0.81 -7.31 23.16
CA SER A 253 0.28 -7.67 21.84
C SER A 253 -0.24 -6.46 21.05
N ALA A 254 -0.94 -5.52 21.69
CA ALA A 254 -1.47 -4.32 21.04
C ALA A 254 -0.35 -3.40 20.55
N TRP A 255 0.70 -3.23 21.35
CA TRP A 255 1.88 -2.44 20.98
C TRP A 255 2.69 -3.09 19.85
N ILE A 256 2.81 -4.43 19.85
CA ILE A 256 3.44 -5.18 18.76
C ILE A 256 2.66 -5.01 17.46
N VAL A 257 1.33 -5.12 17.49
CA VAL A 257 0.46 -4.88 16.31
C VAL A 257 0.68 -3.47 15.76
N LEU A 258 0.66 -2.46 16.64
CA LEU A 258 0.89 -1.08 16.24
C LEU A 258 2.28 -0.88 15.63
N ALA A 259 3.31 -1.46 16.25
CA ALA A 259 4.67 -1.41 15.74
C ALA A 259 4.76 -2.04 14.34
N ILE A 260 4.10 -3.18 14.10
CA ILE A 260 4.01 -3.82 12.78
C ILE A 260 3.33 -2.90 11.77
N ILE A 261 2.18 -2.30 12.11
CA ILE A 261 1.46 -1.40 11.20
C ILE A 261 2.33 -0.19 10.83
N LEU A 262 2.94 0.46 11.82
CA LEU A 262 3.84 1.60 11.60
C LEU A 262 5.05 1.21 10.77
N TYR A 263 5.60 0.03 11.04
CA TYR A 263 6.72 -0.52 10.30
C TYR A 263 6.38 -0.80 8.84
N VAL A 264 5.24 -1.46 8.56
CA VAL A 264 4.77 -1.73 7.18
C VAL A 264 4.53 -0.43 6.44
N ALA A 265 3.94 0.58 7.10
CA ALA A 265 3.75 1.90 6.51
C ALA A 265 5.10 2.57 6.16
N PHE A 266 6.05 2.57 7.11
CA PHE A 266 7.38 3.13 6.88
C PHE A 266 8.12 2.41 5.75
N ALA A 267 8.09 1.08 5.75
CA ALA A 267 8.67 0.26 4.70
C ALA A 267 8.05 0.56 3.33
N GLY A 268 6.72 0.67 3.25
CA GLY A 268 6.00 1.03 2.03
C GLY A 268 6.39 2.41 1.50
N ILE A 269 6.55 3.40 2.38
CA ILE A 269 7.04 4.74 2.02
C ILE A 269 8.48 4.68 1.51
N LEU A 270 9.37 3.94 2.21
CA LEU A 270 10.77 3.80 1.85
C LEU A 270 10.96 3.09 0.50
N MET A 271 10.24 1.98 0.28
CA MET A 271 10.24 1.22 -0.98
C MET A 271 9.74 2.08 -2.14
N SER A 272 8.67 2.85 -1.92
CA SER A 272 8.13 3.79 -2.89
C SER A 272 9.15 4.90 -3.22
N TRP A 273 9.75 5.53 -2.19
CA TRP A 273 10.80 6.53 -2.37
C TRP A 273 11.98 6.00 -3.18
N ALA A 274 12.45 4.78 -2.87
CA ALA A 274 13.54 4.13 -3.58
C ALA A 274 13.18 3.87 -5.04
N THR A 275 11.94 3.42 -5.30
CA THR A 275 11.42 3.16 -6.64
C THR A 275 11.31 4.45 -7.45
N VAL A 276 10.77 5.52 -6.87
CA VAL A 276 10.70 6.85 -7.52
C VAL A 276 12.09 7.36 -7.85
N SER A 277 13.02 7.27 -6.90
CA SER A 277 14.41 7.71 -7.08
C SER A 277 15.10 6.94 -8.21
N ALA A 278 14.88 5.63 -8.28
CA ALA A 278 15.38 4.77 -9.34
C ALA A 278 14.79 5.14 -10.71
N SER A 279 13.46 5.30 -10.80
CA SER A 279 12.78 5.59 -12.05
C SER A 279 13.11 6.98 -12.60
N LEU A 280 13.46 7.94 -11.74
CA LEU A 280 13.90 9.31 -12.11
C LEU A 280 15.40 9.41 -12.40
N SER A 281 16.17 8.35 -12.17
CA SER A 281 17.63 8.38 -12.40
C SER A 281 17.98 8.18 -13.89
N PRO A 282 19.11 8.71 -14.39
CA PRO A 282 19.55 8.55 -15.78
C PRO A 282 19.59 7.09 -16.27
N HIS A 283 19.49 6.87 -17.59
CA HIS A 283 19.44 5.51 -18.16
C HIS A 283 20.72 4.69 -17.93
N GLY A 284 21.86 5.36 -17.75
CA GLY A 284 23.15 4.71 -17.46
C GLY A 284 23.44 4.49 -15.97
N SER A 285 22.58 4.95 -15.05
CA SER A 285 22.78 4.73 -13.61
C SER A 285 22.09 3.46 -13.13
N ASP A 286 22.57 2.92 -12.02
CA ASP A 286 21.95 1.79 -11.35
C ASP A 286 20.58 2.16 -10.77
N ARG A 287 19.52 1.61 -11.37
CA ARG A 287 18.12 1.81 -10.95
C ARG A 287 17.63 0.72 -10.00
N SER A 288 18.33 -0.40 -9.91
CA SER A 288 17.83 -1.62 -9.25
C SER A 288 18.32 -1.76 -7.82
N THR A 289 19.55 -1.33 -7.52
CA THR A 289 20.17 -1.65 -6.24
C THR A 289 19.49 -0.99 -5.05
N LEU A 290 19.06 0.27 -5.19
CA LEU A 290 18.41 0.97 -4.10
C LEU A 290 17.05 0.35 -3.74
N PRO A 291 16.09 0.15 -4.68
CA PRO A 291 14.84 -0.55 -4.37
C PRO A 291 15.06 -1.94 -3.77
N ARG A 292 15.97 -2.74 -4.33
CA ARG A 292 16.26 -4.10 -3.83
C ARG A 292 16.87 -4.09 -2.44
N THR A 293 17.72 -3.10 -2.14
CA THR A 293 18.30 -2.94 -0.80
C THR A 293 17.22 -2.60 0.22
N CYS A 294 16.29 -1.70 -0.14
CA CYS A 294 15.13 -1.41 0.71
C CYS A 294 14.24 -2.65 0.91
N ASP A 295 14.01 -3.45 -0.14
CA ASP A 295 13.25 -4.70 -0.05
C ASP A 295 13.92 -5.68 0.94
N TRP A 296 15.25 -5.80 0.93
CA TRP A 296 15.99 -6.62 1.89
C TRP A 296 15.92 -6.10 3.32
N ILE A 297 16.14 -4.81 3.54
CA ILE A 297 15.99 -4.20 4.87
C ILE A 297 14.58 -4.47 5.39
N THR A 298 13.57 -4.34 4.52
CA THR A 298 12.18 -4.61 4.89
C THR A 298 11.96 -6.09 5.24
N ALA A 299 12.49 -7.01 4.45
CA ALA A 299 12.36 -8.45 4.75
C ALA A 299 13.08 -8.81 6.07
N SER A 300 14.29 -8.30 6.29
CA SER A 300 15.07 -8.58 7.50
C SER A 300 14.40 -8.03 8.76
N CYS A 301 13.85 -6.81 8.71
CA CYS A 301 13.14 -6.26 9.86
C CYS A 301 11.83 -7.00 10.14
N LEU A 302 11.12 -7.52 9.12
CA LEU A 302 9.97 -8.42 9.34
C LEU A 302 10.39 -9.68 10.09
N VAL A 303 11.45 -10.36 9.62
CA VAL A 303 12.01 -11.55 10.29
C VAL A 303 12.34 -11.25 11.76
N LEU A 304 12.97 -10.12 12.05
CA LEU A 304 13.31 -9.74 13.42
C LEU A 304 12.07 -9.47 14.28
N ILE A 305 11.06 -8.81 13.72
CA ILE A 305 9.79 -8.58 14.41
C ILE A 305 9.11 -9.91 14.73
N ASP A 306 9.13 -10.88 13.81
CA ASP A 306 8.55 -12.21 14.05
C ASP A 306 9.29 -12.97 15.13
N LEU A 307 10.63 -13.01 15.06
CA LEU A 307 11.44 -13.67 16.08
C LEU A 307 11.20 -13.04 17.46
N GLY A 308 11.05 -11.71 17.52
CA GLY A 308 10.64 -11.01 18.73
C GLY A 308 9.22 -11.40 19.18
N ALA A 309 8.26 -11.42 18.27
CA ALA A 309 6.89 -11.80 18.56
C ALA A 309 6.77 -13.25 19.06
N CYS A 310 7.52 -14.19 18.49
CA CYS A 310 7.67 -15.57 18.98
C CYS A 310 8.11 -15.60 20.42
N TYR A 311 9.15 -14.83 20.72
CA TYR A 311 9.78 -14.81 22.04
C TYR A 311 8.81 -14.26 23.10
N PHE A 312 8.13 -13.15 22.80
CA PHE A 312 7.31 -12.45 23.79
C PHE A 312 5.91 -13.02 23.97
N THR A 313 5.24 -13.45 22.89
CA THR A 313 3.79 -13.62 22.95
C THR A 313 3.33 -15.04 23.25
N ARG A 314 4.15 -16.09 23.04
CA ARG A 314 3.67 -17.50 22.96
C ARG A 314 2.46 -17.71 22.03
N TYR A 315 1.97 -16.67 21.35
CA TYR A 315 0.79 -16.66 20.50
C TYR A 315 1.26 -16.88 19.06
N GLY A 316 1.11 -18.11 18.56
CA GLY A 316 1.46 -18.47 17.19
C GLY A 316 0.70 -17.72 16.10
N GLY A 317 -0.34 -16.96 16.45
CA GLY A 317 -1.15 -16.20 15.50
C GLY A 317 -0.39 -15.05 14.80
N PHE A 318 0.68 -14.51 15.39
CA PHE A 318 1.45 -13.40 14.78
C PHE A 318 2.49 -13.86 13.76
N LEU A 319 3.07 -15.06 13.95
CA LEU A 319 4.01 -15.73 13.04
C LEU A 319 3.45 -16.01 11.63
N SER A 320 2.16 -15.81 11.50
CA SER A 320 1.31 -16.09 10.37
C SER A 320 1.54 -15.22 9.14
N PHE A 321 1.74 -13.92 9.34
CA PHE A 321 1.56 -12.94 8.28
C PHE A 321 2.86 -12.57 7.56
N SER A 322 3.98 -12.63 8.27
CA SER A 322 5.25 -12.22 7.72
C SER A 322 5.80 -13.14 6.63
N PRO A 323 5.60 -14.47 6.61
CA PRO A 323 6.09 -15.30 5.51
C PRO A 323 5.42 -14.90 4.20
N VAL A 324 4.12 -14.56 4.25
CA VAL A 324 3.35 -14.06 3.12
C VAL A 324 3.86 -12.69 2.65
N LEU A 325 4.12 -11.77 3.59
CA LEU A 325 4.69 -10.46 3.25
C LEU A 325 6.08 -10.58 2.63
N ILE A 326 6.96 -11.43 3.18
CA ILE A 326 8.29 -11.69 2.64
C ILE A 326 8.18 -12.38 1.27
N ALA A 327 7.25 -13.31 1.08
CA ALA A 327 6.98 -13.91 -0.22
C ALA A 327 6.52 -12.86 -1.25
N ALA A 328 5.68 -11.89 -0.86
CA ALA A 328 5.26 -10.79 -1.73
C ALA A 328 6.43 -9.86 -2.09
N ILE A 329 7.33 -9.57 -1.13
CA ILE A 329 8.56 -8.80 -1.38
C ILE A 329 9.48 -9.58 -2.32
N ALA A 330 9.64 -10.89 -2.10
CA ALA A 330 10.40 -11.77 -2.97
C ALA A 330 9.84 -11.72 -4.40
N ALA A 331 8.51 -11.82 -4.54
CA ALA A 331 7.82 -11.75 -5.83
C ALA A 331 8.10 -10.45 -6.57
N LYS A 332 7.96 -9.32 -5.87
CA LYS A 332 8.32 -8.00 -6.41
C LYS A 332 9.78 -7.98 -6.87
N GLN A 333 10.71 -8.53 -6.08
CA GLN A 333 12.12 -8.57 -6.43
C GLN A 333 12.38 -9.44 -7.67
N GLY A 334 11.76 -10.60 -7.76
CA GLY A 334 11.85 -11.49 -8.91
C GLY A 334 11.36 -10.82 -10.19
N LEU A 335 10.22 -10.11 -10.11
CA LEU A 335 9.65 -9.34 -11.22
C LEU A 335 10.56 -8.18 -11.64
N SER A 336 11.19 -7.50 -10.67
CA SER A 336 12.22 -6.50 -10.95
C SER A 336 13.48 -7.11 -11.59
N GLY A 337 13.74 -8.39 -11.32
CA GLY A 337 14.82 -9.18 -11.90
C GLY A 337 14.53 -9.56 -13.34
N SER A 338 13.35 -10.11 -13.62
CA SER A 338 12.97 -10.54 -14.97
C SER A 338 12.88 -9.38 -15.96
N SER A 339 12.51 -8.19 -15.48
CA SER A 339 12.50 -6.96 -16.27
C SER A 339 13.87 -6.29 -16.41
N ALA A 340 14.88 -6.64 -15.61
CA ALA A 340 16.19 -6.03 -15.75
C ALA A 340 16.93 -6.54 -17.00
N PRO A 341 17.77 -5.72 -17.66
CA PRO A 341 18.59 -6.16 -18.78
C PRO A 341 19.51 -7.31 -18.35
N ALA A 342 19.72 -8.27 -19.26
CA ALA A 342 20.59 -9.42 -19.02
C ALA A 342 22.07 -9.02 -18.91
N PHE A 343 22.46 -7.98 -19.66
CA PHE A 343 23.82 -7.45 -19.68
C PHE A 343 23.90 -6.17 -18.85
N LEU A 344 24.95 -6.07 -18.04
CA LEU A 344 25.27 -4.85 -17.29
C LEU A 344 25.92 -3.85 -18.24
N SER A 345 25.61 -2.57 -18.06
CA SER A 345 26.36 -1.53 -18.76
C SER A 345 27.84 -1.55 -18.30
N PRO A 346 28.80 -1.21 -19.17
CA PRO A 346 30.22 -1.17 -18.80
C PRO A 346 30.51 -0.30 -17.57
N ARG A 347 29.73 0.78 -17.39
CA ARG A 347 29.82 1.64 -16.22
C ARG A 347 29.40 0.91 -14.94
N GLN A 348 28.27 0.22 -14.96
CA GLN A 348 27.79 -0.57 -13.81
C GLN A 348 28.74 -1.72 -13.48
N ALA A 349 29.36 -2.34 -14.48
CA ALA A 349 30.36 -3.38 -14.28
C ALA A 349 31.61 -2.82 -13.57
N LYS A 350 32.15 -1.70 -14.07
CA LYS A 350 33.28 -0.98 -13.43
C LYS A 350 32.96 -0.52 -12.01
N ASP A 351 31.77 0.03 -11.79
CA ASP A 351 31.30 0.40 -10.46
C ASP A 351 31.25 -0.83 -9.53
N GLY A 352 30.98 -2.02 -10.09
CA GLY A 352 30.97 -3.31 -9.42
C GLY A 352 32.34 -3.79 -9.00
N GLU A 353 33.33 -3.67 -9.89
CA GLU A 353 34.72 -4.02 -9.64
C GLU A 353 35.35 -3.12 -8.58
N ALA A 354 35.00 -1.83 -8.58
CA ALA A 354 35.47 -0.83 -7.62
C ALA A 354 34.84 -0.97 -6.22
N ALA A 355 33.81 -1.80 -6.04
CA ALA A 355 33.14 -1.95 -4.75
C ALA A 355 34.01 -2.73 -3.74
N PRO A 356 33.97 -2.38 -2.43
CA PRO A 356 34.66 -3.15 -1.40
C PRO A 356 34.16 -4.60 -1.36
N ARG A 357 34.94 -5.53 -0.78
CA ARG A 357 34.61 -6.98 -0.75
C ARG A 357 33.17 -7.26 -0.29
N TRP A 358 32.73 -6.62 0.79
CA TRP A 358 31.35 -6.72 1.28
C TRP A 358 30.32 -6.17 0.29
N GLY A 359 30.64 -5.05 -0.36
CA GLY A 359 29.80 -4.45 -1.40
C GLY A 359 29.64 -5.35 -2.63
N ARG A 360 30.65 -6.15 -2.98
CA ARG A 360 30.55 -7.14 -4.08
C ARG A 360 29.60 -8.27 -3.73
N TRP A 361 29.67 -8.79 -2.51
CA TRP A 361 28.72 -9.80 -2.03
C TRP A 361 27.29 -9.26 -2.00
N TRP A 362 27.09 -8.06 -1.46
CA TRP A 362 25.78 -7.42 -1.44
C TRP A 362 25.19 -7.22 -2.85
N ARG A 363 26.03 -6.79 -3.80
CA ARG A 363 25.62 -6.61 -5.20
C ARG A 363 25.27 -7.93 -5.90
N TRP A 364 25.73 -9.07 -5.42
CA TRP A 364 25.32 -10.34 -5.99
C TRP A 364 23.83 -10.62 -5.76
N ILE A 365 23.27 -10.13 -4.63
CA ILE A 365 21.88 -10.38 -4.24
C ILE A 365 20.98 -9.16 -4.52
N ALA A 366 21.46 -7.96 -4.21
CA ALA A 366 20.71 -6.73 -4.36
C ALA A 366 21.18 -5.87 -5.54
N GLY A 367 22.28 -6.22 -6.21
CA GLY A 367 22.90 -5.39 -7.23
C GLY A 367 22.13 -5.34 -8.55
N PRO A 368 22.70 -4.71 -9.60
CA PRO A 368 22.01 -4.56 -10.88
C PRO A 368 21.92 -5.85 -11.69
N GLY A 369 20.97 -5.87 -12.62
CA GLY A 369 20.80 -6.95 -13.59
C GLY A 369 19.79 -8.02 -13.19
N ALA A 370 19.49 -8.90 -14.15
CA ALA A 370 18.48 -9.94 -13.99
C ALA A 370 18.91 -11.07 -13.05
N VAL A 371 20.19 -11.44 -13.07
CA VAL A 371 20.74 -12.52 -12.25
C VAL A 371 20.60 -12.20 -10.77
N ALA A 372 21.05 -11.00 -10.35
CA ALA A 372 20.92 -10.57 -8.96
C ALA A 372 19.46 -10.55 -8.48
N GLY A 373 18.53 -10.12 -9.33
CA GLY A 373 17.10 -10.12 -8.97
C GLY A 373 16.53 -11.53 -8.73
N ARG A 374 16.98 -12.54 -9.49
CA ARG A 374 16.57 -13.95 -9.30
C ARG A 374 17.18 -14.55 -8.06
N VAL A 375 18.47 -14.31 -7.85
CA VAL A 375 19.16 -14.74 -6.63
C VAL A 375 18.46 -14.14 -5.41
N GLY A 376 18.17 -12.84 -5.45
CA GLY A 376 17.42 -12.16 -4.41
C GLY A 376 16.05 -12.80 -4.13
N PHE A 377 15.27 -13.06 -5.18
CA PHE A 377 14.00 -13.78 -5.07
C PHE A 377 14.16 -15.15 -4.43
N LEU A 378 15.10 -15.98 -4.89
CA LEU A 378 15.29 -17.34 -4.37
C LEU A 378 15.66 -17.34 -2.89
N VAL A 379 16.57 -16.44 -2.47
CA VAL A 379 16.96 -16.34 -1.07
C VAL A 379 15.79 -15.85 -0.22
N MET A 380 15.05 -14.82 -0.65
CA MET A 380 13.88 -14.35 0.12
C MET A 380 12.75 -15.39 0.17
N ALA A 381 12.50 -16.12 -0.91
CA ALA A 381 11.52 -17.20 -0.94
C ALA A 381 11.92 -18.34 0.01
N ALA A 382 13.20 -18.71 0.05
CA ALA A 382 13.71 -19.70 0.99
C ALA A 382 13.54 -19.22 2.45
N VAL A 383 13.79 -17.94 2.73
CA VAL A 383 13.55 -17.36 4.07
C VAL A 383 12.06 -17.39 4.42
N ALA A 384 11.17 -17.02 3.50
CA ALA A 384 9.73 -17.10 3.71
C ALA A 384 9.26 -18.53 4.00
N ILE A 385 9.74 -19.53 3.22
CA ILE A 385 9.43 -20.94 3.46
C ILE A 385 9.98 -21.38 4.82
N GLY A 386 11.22 -21.02 5.15
CA GLY A 386 11.82 -21.35 6.45
C GLY A 386 11.01 -20.82 7.62
N LEU A 387 10.58 -19.55 7.56
CA LEU A 387 9.72 -18.96 8.57
C LEU A 387 8.33 -19.62 8.64
N ALA A 388 7.74 -19.95 7.49
CA ALA A 388 6.47 -20.68 7.44
C ALA A 388 6.59 -22.09 8.05
N LEU A 389 7.71 -22.79 7.85
CA LEU A 389 7.96 -24.08 8.48
C LEU A 389 8.17 -23.97 10.00
N LEU A 390 8.87 -22.91 10.45
CA LEU A 390 9.12 -22.64 11.86
C LEU A 390 7.85 -22.24 12.63
N SER A 391 6.82 -21.70 11.96
CA SER A 391 5.54 -21.36 12.61
C SER A 391 4.73 -22.60 13.02
N GLY A 392 5.09 -23.77 12.48
CA GLY A 392 4.55 -25.07 12.89
C GLY A 392 3.14 -25.39 12.36
N PRO A 393 2.68 -26.64 12.53
CA PRO A 393 1.42 -27.12 11.94
C PRO A 393 0.16 -26.52 12.57
N ARG A 394 0.29 -25.77 13.68
CA ARG A 394 -0.85 -25.15 14.37
C ARG A 394 -1.41 -23.93 13.64
N VAL A 395 -0.68 -23.44 12.64
CA VAL A 395 -1.06 -22.24 11.91
C VAL A 395 -1.31 -22.66 10.45
N PRO A 396 -2.56 -22.62 9.95
CA PRO A 396 -2.93 -23.07 8.60
C PRO A 396 -2.47 -22.05 7.53
N LEU A 397 -1.18 -21.70 7.52
CA LEU A 397 -0.61 -20.66 6.67
C LEU A 397 0.57 -21.11 5.82
N LEU A 398 1.00 -22.37 6.00
CA LEU A 398 1.90 -23.01 5.05
C LEU A 398 1.28 -22.96 3.64
N GLU A 399 0.02 -23.37 3.51
CA GLU A 399 -0.69 -23.42 2.22
C GLU A 399 -0.71 -22.08 1.47
N PRO A 400 -1.17 -20.95 2.05
CA PRO A 400 -1.14 -19.66 1.35
C PRO A 400 0.27 -19.15 1.07
N THR A 401 1.25 -19.41 1.94
CA THR A 401 2.64 -19.00 1.69
C THR A 401 3.24 -19.79 0.53
N TRP A 402 3.05 -21.11 0.52
CA TRP A 402 3.45 -21.99 -0.58
C TRP A 402 2.76 -21.60 -1.88
N LEU A 403 1.45 -21.35 -1.84
CA LEU A 403 0.69 -20.90 -3.01
C LEU A 403 1.23 -19.57 -3.55
N ALA A 404 1.50 -18.59 -2.68
CA ALA A 404 2.04 -17.30 -3.10
C ALA A 404 3.43 -17.45 -3.77
N ILE A 405 4.31 -18.28 -3.19
CA ILE A 405 5.65 -18.53 -3.74
C ILE A 405 5.57 -19.32 -5.05
N ALA A 406 4.73 -20.35 -5.11
CA ALA A 406 4.55 -21.19 -6.30
C ALA A 406 3.94 -20.39 -7.46
N LEU A 407 2.91 -19.58 -7.21
CA LEU A 407 2.32 -18.67 -8.20
C LEU A 407 3.35 -17.68 -8.73
N THR A 408 4.16 -17.13 -7.83
CA THR A 408 5.23 -16.20 -8.19
C THR A 408 6.29 -16.89 -9.04
N ALA A 409 6.78 -18.06 -8.63
CA ALA A 409 7.77 -18.83 -9.37
C ALA A 409 7.25 -19.22 -10.76
N GLY A 410 5.98 -19.66 -10.85
CA GLY A 410 5.31 -19.95 -12.11
C GLY A 410 5.21 -18.72 -13.01
N TYR A 411 4.86 -17.56 -12.46
CA TYR A 411 4.80 -16.31 -13.21
C TYR A 411 6.19 -15.89 -13.72
N LEU A 412 7.23 -16.02 -12.89
CA LEU A 412 8.61 -15.74 -13.29
C LEU A 412 9.08 -16.68 -14.40
N ALA A 413 8.75 -17.97 -14.32
CA ALA A 413 9.05 -18.94 -15.36
C ALA A 413 8.37 -18.60 -16.68
N VAL A 414 7.08 -18.25 -16.65
CA VAL A 414 6.31 -17.83 -17.84
C VAL A 414 6.88 -16.53 -18.42
N ALA A 415 7.21 -15.54 -17.57
CA ALA A 415 7.83 -14.29 -18.01
C ALA A 415 9.17 -14.54 -18.71
N ASP A 416 9.98 -15.47 -18.20
CA ASP A 416 11.25 -15.84 -18.81
C ASP A 416 11.09 -16.58 -20.15
N LEU A 417 10.13 -17.51 -20.23
CA LEU A 417 9.90 -18.32 -21.42
C LEU A 417 9.21 -17.54 -22.55
N VAL A 418 8.17 -16.79 -22.22
CA VAL A 418 7.30 -16.14 -23.23
C VAL A 418 7.81 -14.75 -23.59
N VAL A 419 8.26 -13.99 -22.59
CA VAL A 419 8.46 -12.55 -22.78
C VAL A 419 9.90 -12.22 -23.13
N ARG A 420 10.86 -12.96 -22.58
CA ARG A 420 12.29 -12.72 -22.84
C ARG A 420 12.73 -12.92 -24.30
N PRO A 421 12.23 -13.94 -25.04
CA PRO A 421 12.56 -14.10 -26.46
C PRO A 421 11.95 -12.98 -27.31
N ASN A 422 10.72 -12.56 -26.99
CA ASN A 422 9.95 -11.57 -27.75
C ASN A 422 10.34 -10.12 -27.42
N LEU A 423 10.84 -9.84 -26.21
CA LEU A 423 11.37 -8.54 -25.79
C LEU A 423 12.62 -8.10 -26.57
N ARG A 424 13.27 -9.00 -27.31
CA ARG A 424 14.35 -8.62 -28.24
C ARG A 424 13.85 -7.73 -29.38
N LEU A 425 12.55 -7.73 -29.68
CA LEU A 425 12.03 -7.08 -30.89
C LEU A 425 11.20 -5.83 -30.63
N THR A 426 10.43 -5.72 -29.53
CA THR A 426 9.54 -4.55 -29.36
C THR A 426 9.26 -4.18 -27.89
N THR A 427 9.96 -3.14 -27.42
CA THR A 427 9.67 -2.24 -26.27
C THR A 427 9.86 -2.74 -24.82
N PRO A 428 10.38 -1.89 -23.89
CA PRO A 428 10.83 -2.35 -22.56
C PRO A 428 9.88 -2.08 -21.36
N ASN A 429 9.79 -3.09 -20.50
CA ASN A 429 9.77 -3.09 -19.02
C ASN A 429 8.64 -2.48 -18.19
N ALA A 430 7.99 -1.39 -18.59
CA ALA A 430 7.12 -0.67 -17.64
C ALA A 430 5.81 -1.40 -17.31
N GLN A 431 5.17 -2.01 -18.31
CA GLN A 431 3.87 -2.67 -18.15
C GLN A 431 3.96 -4.00 -17.39
N MET A 432 5.03 -4.78 -17.59
CA MET A 432 5.21 -6.04 -16.85
C MET A 432 5.44 -5.82 -15.36
N ILE A 433 6.19 -4.77 -14.99
CA ILE A 433 6.37 -4.40 -13.58
C ILE A 433 5.02 -3.98 -12.98
N GLN A 434 4.21 -3.21 -13.70
CA GLN A 434 2.87 -2.81 -13.25
C GLN A 434 1.95 -4.01 -13.05
N ILE A 435 1.86 -4.90 -14.03
CA ILE A 435 1.04 -6.12 -13.95
C ILE A 435 1.53 -7.00 -12.79
N GLY A 436 2.84 -7.15 -12.62
CA GLY A 436 3.43 -7.89 -11.52
C GLY A 436 3.14 -7.28 -10.14
N THR A 437 3.21 -5.95 -10.00
CA THR A 437 2.84 -5.27 -8.74
C THR A 437 1.35 -5.39 -8.42
N VAL A 438 0.50 -5.40 -9.45
CA VAL A 438 -0.94 -5.60 -9.29
C VAL A 438 -1.26 -7.02 -8.87
N ILE A 439 -0.64 -8.02 -9.49
CA ILE A 439 -0.78 -9.42 -9.11
C ILE A 439 -0.28 -9.62 -7.68
N ALA A 440 0.86 -9.03 -7.30
CA ALA A 440 1.36 -9.10 -5.93
C ALA A 440 0.39 -8.44 -4.93
N LEU A 441 -0.20 -7.29 -5.28
CA LEU A 441 -1.22 -6.64 -4.46
C LEU A 441 -2.50 -7.47 -4.34
N ILE A 442 -2.95 -8.12 -5.41
CA ILE A 442 -4.12 -9.01 -5.41
C ILE A 442 -3.85 -10.27 -4.57
N VAL A 443 -2.65 -10.84 -4.67
CA VAL A 443 -2.24 -11.99 -3.87
C VAL A 443 -2.16 -11.61 -2.39
N LEU A 444 -1.59 -10.44 -2.07
CA LEU A 444 -1.51 -9.91 -0.71
C LEU A 444 -2.90 -9.59 -0.13
N ALA A 445 -3.76 -9.00 -0.96
CA ALA A 445 -5.15 -8.71 -0.65
C ALA A 445 -5.96 -9.97 -0.32
N GLY A 446 -5.83 -10.98 -1.19
CA GLY A 446 -6.47 -12.27 -1.03
C GLY A 446 -6.01 -12.97 0.24
N THR A 447 -4.72 -12.90 0.55
CA THR A 447 -4.17 -13.51 1.77
C THR A 447 -4.58 -12.75 3.04
N VAL A 448 -4.57 -11.42 3.06
CA VAL A 448 -5.05 -10.64 4.22
C VAL A 448 -6.54 -10.90 4.47
N SER A 449 -7.35 -10.93 3.41
CA SER A 449 -8.78 -11.25 3.51
C SER A 449 -9.00 -12.67 4.01
N PHE A 450 -8.22 -13.64 3.50
CA PHE A 450 -8.28 -15.03 3.94
C PHE A 450 -7.87 -15.21 5.40
N THR A 451 -6.86 -14.47 5.86
CA THR A 451 -6.37 -14.60 7.24
C THR A 451 -7.31 -13.91 8.22
N ALA A 452 -7.89 -12.76 7.86
CA ALA A 452 -8.94 -12.11 8.64
C ALA A 452 -10.16 -13.04 8.80
N LEU A 453 -10.45 -13.84 7.77
CA LEU A 453 -11.52 -14.82 7.78
C LEU A 453 -11.20 -16.06 8.63
N ALA A 454 -9.98 -16.61 8.49
CA ALA A 454 -9.53 -17.75 9.27
C ALA A 454 -9.51 -17.46 10.78
N LEU A 455 -9.38 -16.18 11.16
CA LEU A 455 -9.46 -15.72 12.54
C LEU A 455 -10.91 -15.45 13.01
N SER A 456 -11.85 -15.18 12.09
CA SER A 456 -13.27 -15.11 12.42
C SER A 456 -13.84 -16.53 12.47
N ASN A 457 -13.92 -17.13 13.65
CA ASN A 457 -14.43 -18.49 13.90
C ASN A 457 -15.94 -18.67 13.57
N ASP A 458 -16.52 -17.82 12.72
CA ASP A 458 -17.93 -17.72 12.41
C ASP A 458 -18.21 -18.35 11.04
N ARG A 459 -18.98 -19.45 11.03
CA ARG A 459 -19.34 -20.21 9.82
C ARG A 459 -20.07 -19.36 8.78
N SER A 460 -20.74 -18.30 9.21
CA SER A 460 -21.49 -17.38 8.33
C SER A 460 -20.57 -16.44 7.54
N ALA A 461 -19.47 -15.98 8.15
CA ALA A 461 -18.44 -15.19 7.48
C ALA A 461 -17.73 -16.01 6.38
N ASN A 462 -17.53 -17.30 6.62
CA ASN A 462 -16.95 -18.22 5.64
C ASN A 462 -17.79 -18.31 4.36
N ALA A 463 -19.13 -18.44 4.47
CA ALA A 463 -20.02 -18.59 3.30
C ALA A 463 -20.01 -17.38 2.35
N ILE A 464 -20.03 -16.15 2.90
CA ILE A 464 -20.02 -14.91 2.09
C ILE A 464 -18.69 -14.75 1.36
N VAL A 465 -17.58 -15.16 1.98
CA VAL A 465 -16.25 -15.06 1.36
C VAL A 465 -15.96 -16.21 0.39
N HIS A 466 -16.50 -17.40 0.62
CA HIS A 466 -16.54 -18.45 -0.41
C HIS A 466 -17.28 -17.99 -1.68
N ALA A 467 -18.34 -17.18 -1.53
CA ALA A 467 -19.06 -16.62 -2.67
C ALA A 467 -18.32 -15.49 -3.39
N LEU A 468 -17.50 -14.70 -2.68
CA LEU A 468 -16.78 -13.55 -3.25
C LEU A 468 -15.38 -13.89 -3.78
N ASN A 469 -14.85 -15.09 -3.47
CA ASN A 469 -13.54 -15.52 -3.91
C ASN A 469 -13.63 -16.76 -4.83
N PRO A 470 -13.54 -16.59 -6.16
CA PRO A 470 -13.68 -17.70 -7.10
C PRO A 470 -12.61 -18.79 -6.95
N LEU A 471 -11.46 -18.49 -6.33
CA LEU A 471 -10.43 -19.48 -6.02
C LEU A 471 -10.79 -20.35 -4.80
N LEU A 472 -11.57 -19.83 -3.84
CA LEU A 472 -11.98 -20.58 -2.65
C LEU A 472 -13.20 -21.48 -2.89
N LEU A 473 -14.07 -21.10 -3.82
CA LEU A 473 -15.13 -21.99 -4.32
C LEU A 473 -14.51 -23.26 -4.93
N PHE A 474 -13.25 -23.17 -5.40
CA PHE A 474 -12.47 -24.27 -5.95
C PHE A 474 -11.76 -25.13 -4.89
N THR A 475 -11.13 -24.53 -3.87
CA THR A 475 -10.48 -25.27 -2.78
C THR A 475 -11.49 -25.95 -1.85
N HIS A 476 -12.65 -25.33 -1.61
CA HIS A 476 -13.73 -25.98 -0.87
C HIS A 476 -14.28 -27.18 -1.64
N ARG A 477 -14.36 -27.11 -2.98
CA ARG A 477 -14.73 -28.27 -3.82
C ARG A 477 -13.74 -29.41 -3.69
N MET A 478 -12.44 -29.11 -3.59
CA MET A 478 -11.40 -30.12 -3.31
C MET A 478 -11.52 -30.71 -1.90
N GLY A 479 -11.87 -29.92 -0.88
CA GLY A 479 -12.06 -30.40 0.48
C GLY A 479 -13.31 -31.28 0.66
N SER A 480 -14.36 -31.05 -0.12
CA SER A 480 -15.60 -31.83 -0.07
C SER A 480 -15.57 -33.14 -0.87
N ASP A 481 -14.56 -33.34 -1.73
CA ASP A 481 -14.50 -34.45 -2.70
C ASP A 481 -13.20 -35.26 -2.55
N MET A 482 -12.85 -35.61 -1.30
CA MET A 482 -11.65 -36.43 -0.98
C MET A 482 -11.70 -37.87 -1.54
N SER A 483 -12.76 -38.26 -2.25
CA SER A 483 -12.85 -39.56 -2.95
C SER A 483 -12.08 -39.56 -4.28
N ASN A 484 -11.69 -38.41 -4.80
CA ASN A 484 -11.00 -38.32 -6.08
C ASN A 484 -9.48 -38.52 -5.88
N PRO A 485 -8.85 -39.58 -6.44
CA PRO A 485 -7.45 -39.92 -6.17
C PRO A 485 -6.42 -38.99 -6.83
N HIS A 486 -6.84 -38.04 -7.69
CA HIS A 486 -5.93 -37.18 -8.45
C HIS A 486 -6.30 -35.68 -8.47
N PRO A 487 -6.53 -35.03 -7.32
CA PRO A 487 -6.95 -33.62 -7.25
C PRO A 487 -5.90 -32.65 -7.83
N TRP A 488 -4.63 -33.05 -7.91
CA TRP A 488 -3.56 -32.28 -8.53
C TRP A 488 -3.65 -32.21 -10.07
N ILE A 489 -4.26 -33.20 -10.75
CA ILE A 489 -4.43 -33.15 -12.21
C ILE A 489 -5.45 -32.09 -12.60
N ASP A 490 -6.54 -31.98 -11.83
CA ASP A 490 -7.55 -30.94 -12.00
C ASP A 490 -6.99 -29.54 -11.68
N LEU A 491 -6.11 -29.43 -10.67
CA LEU A 491 -5.37 -28.20 -10.34
C LEU A 491 -4.51 -27.72 -11.53
N TRP A 492 -3.73 -28.61 -12.16
CA TRP A 492 -2.90 -28.27 -13.31
C TRP A 492 -3.71 -27.98 -14.59
N GLY A 493 -4.79 -28.73 -14.82
CA GLY A 493 -5.66 -28.55 -15.99
C GLY A 493 -6.42 -27.21 -15.96
N SER A 494 -7.00 -26.84 -14.82
CA SER A 494 -7.76 -25.60 -14.68
C SER A 494 -6.87 -24.36 -14.55
N PHE A 495 -5.70 -24.48 -13.90
CA PHE A 495 -4.66 -23.43 -13.92
C PHE A 495 -4.11 -23.20 -15.33
N GLY A 496 -3.83 -24.28 -16.06
CA GLY A 496 -3.43 -24.23 -17.48
C GLY A 496 -4.49 -23.56 -18.35
N LEU A 497 -5.77 -23.86 -18.16
CA LEU A 497 -6.87 -23.25 -18.93
C LEU A 497 -7.09 -21.76 -18.62
N THR A 498 -6.99 -21.34 -17.35
CA THR A 498 -7.13 -19.91 -17.00
C THR A 498 -5.93 -19.09 -17.44
N THR A 499 -4.70 -19.62 -17.31
CA THR A 499 -3.51 -18.97 -17.88
C THR A 499 -3.54 -18.95 -19.41
N LEU A 500 -3.99 -20.02 -20.08
CA LEU A 500 -4.19 -20.03 -21.54
C LEU A 500 -5.28 -19.07 -21.99
N ALA A 501 -6.38 -18.92 -21.25
CA ALA A 501 -7.46 -17.97 -21.58
C ALA A 501 -7.00 -16.50 -21.40
N LEU A 502 -6.25 -16.20 -20.33
CA LEU A 502 -5.61 -14.90 -20.13
C LEU A 502 -4.56 -14.61 -21.19
N GLN A 503 -3.75 -15.61 -21.56
CA GLN A 503 -2.77 -15.50 -22.65
C GLN A 503 -3.47 -15.31 -24.00
N ALA A 504 -4.55 -16.03 -24.30
CA ALA A 504 -5.31 -15.88 -25.54
C ALA A 504 -5.98 -14.51 -25.64
N GLY A 505 -6.48 -13.97 -24.53
CA GLY A 505 -7.00 -12.60 -24.46
C GLY A 505 -5.91 -11.54 -24.70
N LEU A 506 -4.71 -11.75 -24.14
CA LEU A 506 -3.54 -10.89 -24.38
C LEU A 506 -3.03 -10.99 -25.82
N TRP A 507 -3.02 -12.19 -26.40
CA TRP A 507 -2.64 -12.43 -27.80
C TRP A 507 -3.58 -11.76 -28.80
N ARG A 508 -4.89 -11.69 -28.51
CA ARG A 508 -5.86 -10.95 -29.33
C ARG A 508 -5.69 -9.44 -29.28
N GLN A 509 -5.01 -8.89 -28.27
CA GLN A 509 -4.78 -7.45 -28.11
C GLN A 509 -3.45 -6.96 -28.71
N LEU A 510 -2.57 -7.88 -29.14
CA LEU A 510 -1.37 -7.49 -29.87
C LEU A 510 -1.77 -7.06 -31.29
N PRO A 511 -1.55 -5.80 -31.69
CA PRO A 511 -1.73 -5.42 -33.08
C PRO A 511 -0.77 -6.28 -33.90
N VAL A 512 -1.32 -6.99 -34.90
CA VAL A 512 -0.52 -7.67 -35.92
C VAL A 512 0.27 -6.58 -36.64
N LEU A 513 1.52 -6.39 -36.21
CA LEU A 513 2.46 -5.52 -36.87
C LEU A 513 2.73 -6.14 -38.24
N ARG A 514 1.97 -5.70 -39.24
CA ARG A 514 2.37 -5.89 -40.63
C ARG A 514 3.70 -5.16 -40.77
N PRO A 515 4.77 -5.81 -41.26
CA PRO A 515 5.99 -5.10 -41.59
C PRO A 515 5.62 -3.96 -42.55
N GLU A 516 6.00 -2.74 -42.21
CA GLU A 516 5.98 -1.65 -43.18
C GLU A 516 6.82 -2.13 -44.37
N PRO A 517 6.29 -2.10 -45.60
CA PRO A 517 7.10 -2.39 -46.77
C PRO A 517 8.28 -1.42 -46.75
N GLN A 518 9.48 -1.98 -46.72
CA GLN A 518 10.69 -1.21 -46.98
C GLN A 518 10.63 -0.82 -48.45
N ASP A 519 10.30 0.45 -48.71
CA ASP A 519 10.47 1.01 -50.05
C ASP A 519 11.98 1.03 -50.37
N PRO A 520 12.38 0.55 -51.57
CA PRO A 520 13.77 0.44 -51.99
C PRO A 520 14.47 1.78 -52.24
#